data_AF-A0ABD5QJW0-F1
#
_entry.id   AF-A0ABD5QJW0-F1
#
_cell.length_a   1.000
_cell.length_b   1.000
_cell.length_c   1.000
_cell.angle_alpha   90.00
_cell.angle_beta   90.00
_cell.angle_gamma   90.00
#
_symmetry.space_group_name_H-M   'P 1'
#
loop_
_entity.id
_entity.type
_entity.pdbx_description
1 polymer ?
#
loop_
_entity_poly.entity_id
_entity_poly.type
_entity_poly.pdbx_seq_one_letter_code
_entity_poly.pdbx_strand_id
1 'polypeptide(L)'
;MRGLPESIRPDSRGRLIERLCYLLPPTLGVGAVGVLRDAELGVPLLSRGLVLVATFGYTVLSLALAAAVFIDAREVRHVGGWEPRPLLYGAATLLAAPAVAPVYLARRHVGFGTPPDRREWWPLVALSLATTLVGAGLAAVALVLAIPDLFGWAVGIAGAIAVGAFPVAIHRDAAYVSFQHAGWEPNPGLYLGLASLSLFVPVLQPLLAAYYLHRRRRTVGFR
;
A
#
# COMPACT_ATOMS: atom_id res chain seq x y z
N MET A 1 -15.00 -26.05 -8.46
CA MET A 1 -14.34 -24.84 -8.98
C MET A 1 -13.73 -25.09 -10.37
N ARG A 2 -14.55 -25.35 -11.40
CA ARG A 2 -14.11 -25.41 -12.80
C ARG A 2 -14.95 -24.38 -13.56
N GLY A 3 -14.30 -23.50 -14.33
CA GLY A 3 -15.01 -22.57 -15.23
C GLY A 3 -14.76 -21.07 -15.01
N LEU A 4 -13.98 -20.65 -14.02
CA LEU A 4 -13.57 -19.24 -13.93
C LEU A 4 -12.32 -19.00 -14.80
N PRO A 5 -12.32 -17.95 -15.66
CA PRO A 5 -11.17 -17.59 -16.50
C PRO A 5 -9.91 -17.37 -15.65
N GLU A 6 -8.73 -17.65 -16.22
CA GLU A 6 -7.43 -17.55 -15.51
C GLU A 6 -7.19 -16.18 -14.86
N SER A 7 -7.81 -15.12 -15.39
CA SER A 7 -7.79 -13.75 -14.83
C SER A 7 -8.40 -13.61 -13.43
N ILE A 8 -9.17 -14.62 -12.97
CA ILE A 8 -9.82 -14.68 -11.65
C ILE A 8 -9.05 -15.62 -10.70
N ARG A 9 -8.01 -16.31 -11.19
CA ARG A 9 -7.25 -17.23 -10.34
C ARG A 9 -6.51 -16.51 -9.22
N PRO A 10 -6.21 -17.24 -8.13
CA PRO A 10 -5.28 -16.80 -7.10
C PRO A 10 -3.87 -16.46 -7.62
N ASP A 11 -3.52 -16.73 -8.87
CA ASP A 11 -2.23 -16.36 -9.46
C ASP A 11 -2.37 -15.27 -10.54
N SER A 12 -3.50 -14.55 -10.53
CA SER A 12 -3.83 -13.54 -11.53
C SER A 12 -2.90 -12.31 -11.48
N ARG A 13 -2.75 -11.67 -12.64
CA ARG A 13 -1.98 -10.43 -12.82
C ARG A 13 -2.45 -9.27 -11.93
N GLY A 14 -3.72 -9.30 -11.47
CA GLY A 14 -4.22 -8.41 -10.42
C GLY A 14 -3.38 -8.43 -9.15
N ARG A 15 -2.88 -9.61 -8.71
CA ARG A 15 -2.02 -9.72 -7.52
C ARG A 15 -0.63 -9.15 -7.72
N LEU A 16 -0.11 -9.22 -8.95
CA LEU A 16 1.14 -8.53 -9.28
C LEU A 16 0.95 -7.02 -9.11
N ILE A 17 -0.15 -6.46 -9.63
CA ILE A 17 -0.46 -5.03 -9.50
C ILE A 17 -0.62 -4.65 -8.01
N GLU A 18 -1.33 -5.46 -7.20
CA GLU A 18 -1.45 -5.26 -5.75
C GLU A 18 -0.07 -5.21 -5.07
N ARG A 19 0.79 -6.20 -5.33
CA ARG A 19 2.13 -6.28 -4.74
C ARG A 19 3.01 -5.11 -5.15
N LEU A 20 2.94 -4.69 -6.41
CA LEU A 20 3.64 -3.51 -6.88
C LEU A 20 3.08 -2.24 -6.20
N CYS A 21 1.77 -2.15 -5.98
CA CYS A 21 1.18 -1.01 -5.27
C CYS A 21 1.63 -0.96 -3.80
N TYR A 22 1.92 -2.08 -3.15
CA TYR A 22 2.51 -2.08 -1.79
C TYR A 22 3.92 -1.49 -1.74
N LEU A 23 4.62 -1.44 -2.87
CA LEU A 23 5.92 -0.79 -2.96
C LEU A 23 5.80 0.73 -3.15
N LEU A 24 4.62 1.27 -3.51
CA LEU A 24 4.46 2.72 -3.70
C LEU A 24 4.73 3.53 -2.42
N PRO A 25 4.14 3.21 -1.25
CA PRO A 25 4.40 3.95 -0.02
C PRO A 25 5.88 4.00 0.40
N PRO A 26 6.65 2.88 0.44
CA PRO A 26 8.06 2.97 0.78
C PRO A 26 8.88 3.65 -0.32
N THR A 27 8.52 3.53 -1.60
CA THR A 27 9.27 4.22 -2.67
C THR A 27 9.07 5.74 -2.63
N LEU A 28 7.85 6.19 -2.38
CA LEU A 28 7.54 7.62 -2.17
C LEU A 28 8.12 8.13 -0.84
N GLY A 29 8.01 7.33 0.22
CA GLY A 29 8.55 7.63 1.55
C GLY A 29 10.08 7.73 1.56
N VAL A 30 10.79 6.86 0.83
CA VAL A 30 12.26 6.93 0.67
C VAL A 30 12.67 8.15 -0.16
N GLY A 31 11.87 8.55 -1.16
CA GLY A 31 12.06 9.83 -1.85
C GLY A 31 11.95 11.03 -0.91
N ALA A 32 11.00 10.99 0.04
CA ALA A 32 10.83 12.02 1.07
C ALA A 32 11.91 11.96 2.18
N VAL A 33 12.38 10.77 2.58
CA VAL A 33 13.48 10.59 3.54
C VAL A 33 14.84 10.90 2.90
N GLY A 34 14.96 10.78 1.57
CA GLY A 34 16.10 11.30 0.80
C GLY A 34 16.24 12.83 0.89
N VAL A 35 15.20 13.54 1.32
CA VAL A 35 15.25 14.97 1.70
C VAL A 35 15.72 15.15 3.14
N LEU A 36 15.55 14.16 4.03
CA LEU A 36 16.11 14.12 5.39
C LEU A 36 17.61 13.74 5.41
N ARG A 37 18.30 13.87 4.27
CA ARG A 37 19.72 13.53 4.09
C ARG A 37 20.70 14.39 4.87
N ASP A 38 20.19 15.34 5.66
CA ASP A 38 20.99 16.06 6.65
C ASP A 38 21.44 15.18 7.84
N ALA A 39 20.96 13.94 7.95
CA ALA A 39 21.28 13.08 9.09
C ALA A 39 22.62 12.31 9.01
N GLU A 40 23.59 12.71 8.16
CA GLU A 40 24.94 12.09 7.98
C GLU A 40 25.08 10.68 8.56
N LEU A 41 24.42 9.71 7.92
CA LEU A 41 24.21 8.35 8.43
C LEU A 41 25.47 7.52 8.73
N GLY A 42 26.69 8.06 8.53
CA GLY A 42 27.97 7.40 8.80
C GLY A 42 28.26 6.15 7.96
N VAL A 43 27.30 5.66 7.17
CA VAL A 43 27.39 4.41 6.38
C VAL A 43 27.30 4.71 4.87
N PRO A 44 28.43 4.76 4.14
CA PRO A 44 28.48 5.22 2.74
C PRO A 44 27.65 4.40 1.76
N LEU A 45 27.59 3.08 1.95
CA LEU A 45 26.84 2.15 1.08
C LEU A 45 25.33 2.31 1.23
N LEU A 46 24.84 2.51 2.46
CA LEU A 46 23.43 2.74 2.75
C LEU A 46 22.95 4.05 2.10
N SER A 47 23.74 5.11 2.22
CA SER A 47 23.44 6.41 1.60
C SER A 47 23.35 6.33 0.06
N ARG A 48 24.25 5.56 -0.59
CA ARG A 48 24.19 5.34 -2.05
C ARG A 48 23.00 4.49 -2.48
N GLY A 49 22.68 3.44 -1.72
CA GLY A 49 21.51 2.59 -1.97
C GLY A 49 20.20 3.37 -1.86
N LEU A 50 20.05 4.19 -0.81
CA LEU A 50 18.89 5.05 -0.61
C LEU A 50 18.71 6.08 -1.73
N VAL A 51 19.80 6.66 -2.25
CA VAL A 51 19.73 7.54 -3.43
C VAL A 51 19.29 6.80 -4.67
N LEU A 52 19.83 5.62 -4.95
CA LEU A 52 19.41 4.87 -6.13
C LEU A 52 17.92 4.52 -6.07
N VAL A 53 17.42 4.13 -4.90
CA VAL A 53 16.00 3.85 -4.67
C VAL A 53 15.15 5.12 -4.76
N ALA A 54 15.59 6.23 -4.16
CA ALA A 54 14.89 7.51 -4.24
C ALA A 54 14.84 8.08 -5.67
N THR A 55 15.93 7.96 -6.42
CA THR A 55 16.08 8.54 -7.77
C THR A 55 15.43 7.68 -8.84
N PHE A 56 15.58 6.36 -8.80
CA PHE A 56 15.12 5.47 -9.87
C PHE A 56 13.99 4.53 -9.46
N GLY A 57 13.80 4.30 -8.16
CA GLY A 57 12.80 3.35 -7.66
C GLY A 57 11.39 3.71 -8.11
N TYR A 58 11.01 5.00 -8.01
CA TYR A 58 9.69 5.45 -8.46
C TYR A 58 9.46 5.23 -9.95
N THR A 59 10.47 5.55 -10.78
CA THR A 59 10.40 5.39 -12.23
C THR A 59 10.27 3.92 -12.63
N VAL A 60 11.13 3.05 -12.07
CA VAL A 60 11.08 1.60 -12.32
C VAL A 60 9.74 1.03 -11.87
N LEU A 61 9.26 1.42 -10.69
CA LEU A 61 7.97 0.97 -10.16
C LEU A 61 6.80 1.45 -11.01
N SER A 62 6.81 2.70 -11.46
CA SER A 62 5.76 3.26 -12.32
C SER A 62 5.72 2.59 -13.68
N LEU A 63 6.88 2.28 -14.28
CA LEU A 63 6.97 1.51 -15.52
C LEU A 63 6.45 0.09 -15.33
N ALA A 64 6.85 -0.59 -14.25
CA ALA A 64 6.37 -1.94 -13.93
C ALA A 64 4.86 -1.97 -13.71
N LEU A 65 4.31 -1.00 -12.96
CA LEU A 65 2.87 -0.84 -12.74
C LEU A 65 2.13 -0.55 -14.04
N ALA A 66 2.64 0.38 -14.86
CA ALA A 66 2.02 0.72 -16.14
C ALA A 66 1.96 -0.49 -17.08
N ALA A 67 3.04 -1.27 -17.17
CA ALA A 67 3.08 -2.50 -17.95
C ALA A 67 2.11 -3.55 -17.40
N ALA A 68 2.12 -3.79 -16.08
CA ALA A 68 1.24 -4.76 -15.44
C ALA A 68 -0.24 -4.40 -15.62
N VAL A 69 -0.61 -3.14 -15.41
CA VAL A 69 -1.97 -2.62 -15.61
C VAL A 69 -2.38 -2.71 -17.08
N PHE A 70 -1.52 -2.33 -18.03
CA PHE A 70 -1.82 -2.45 -19.46
C PHE A 70 -2.10 -3.90 -19.86
N ILE A 71 -1.25 -4.83 -19.42
CA ILE A 71 -1.37 -6.25 -19.75
C ILE A 71 -2.63 -6.85 -19.11
N ASP A 72 -2.90 -6.61 -17.82
CA ASP A 72 -4.12 -7.08 -17.15
C ASP A 72 -5.37 -6.46 -17.78
N ALA A 73 -5.36 -5.17 -18.13
CA ALA A 73 -6.49 -4.51 -18.77
C ALA A 73 -6.81 -5.09 -20.15
N ARG A 74 -5.79 -5.46 -20.95
CA ARG A 74 -6.02 -6.15 -22.23
C ARG A 74 -6.71 -7.48 -22.03
N GLU A 75 -6.27 -8.27 -21.07
CA GLU A 75 -6.83 -9.58 -20.78
C GLU A 75 -8.26 -9.47 -20.23
N VAL A 76 -8.48 -8.61 -19.23
CA VAL A 76 -9.77 -8.36 -18.60
C VAL A 76 -10.82 -7.90 -19.62
N ARG A 77 -10.44 -7.05 -20.58
CA ARG A 77 -11.35 -6.58 -21.63
C ARG A 77 -11.95 -7.72 -22.46
N HIS A 78 -11.23 -8.83 -22.63
CA HIS A 78 -11.71 -9.99 -23.40
C HIS A 78 -12.58 -10.95 -22.58
N VAL A 79 -12.50 -10.89 -21.26
CA VAL A 79 -13.18 -11.81 -20.34
C VAL A 79 -14.63 -11.38 -20.03
N GLY A 80 -14.96 -10.10 -20.23
CA GLY A 80 -16.28 -9.54 -19.93
C GLY A 80 -16.45 -9.14 -18.45
N GLY A 81 -17.47 -8.33 -18.14
CA GLY A 81 -17.73 -7.79 -16.79
C GLY A 81 -17.19 -6.36 -16.56
N TRP A 82 -16.14 -5.97 -17.29
CA TRP A 82 -15.67 -4.60 -17.39
C TRP A 82 -14.83 -4.41 -18.66
N GLU A 83 -14.98 -3.27 -19.34
CA GLU A 83 -14.22 -2.93 -20.55
C GLU A 83 -13.20 -1.81 -20.29
N PRO A 84 -12.05 -2.10 -19.67
CA PRO A 84 -11.00 -1.10 -19.51
C PRO A 84 -10.40 -0.72 -20.87
N ARG A 85 -10.00 0.55 -21.02
CA ARG A 85 -9.18 1.02 -22.14
C ARG A 85 -7.70 0.82 -21.79
N PRO A 86 -7.00 -0.21 -22.30
CA PRO A 86 -5.70 -0.61 -21.76
C PRO A 86 -4.63 0.46 -21.91
N LEU A 87 -4.56 1.09 -23.10
CA LEU A 87 -3.62 2.18 -23.36
C LEU A 87 -3.83 3.37 -22.42
N LEU A 88 -5.09 3.75 -22.16
CA LEU A 88 -5.40 4.86 -21.27
C LEU A 88 -4.95 4.54 -19.84
N TYR A 89 -5.29 3.36 -19.33
CA TYR A 89 -4.89 2.96 -17.98
C TYR A 89 -3.37 2.79 -17.83
N GLY A 90 -2.69 2.20 -18.81
CA GLY A 90 -1.24 2.07 -18.82
C GLY A 90 -0.54 3.42 -18.83
N ALA A 91 -0.91 4.31 -19.75
CA ALA A 91 -0.33 5.65 -19.85
C ALA A 91 -0.65 6.51 -18.61
N ALA A 92 -1.88 6.50 -18.12
CA ALA A 92 -2.25 7.22 -16.91
C ALA A 92 -1.52 6.68 -15.67
N THR A 93 -1.28 5.36 -15.60
CA THR A 93 -0.48 4.76 -14.52
C THR A 93 0.97 5.20 -14.60
N LEU A 94 1.55 5.35 -15.79
CA LEU A 94 2.90 5.86 -15.93
C LEU A 94 3.04 7.30 -15.41
N LEU A 95 2.01 8.13 -15.61
CA LEU A 95 1.99 9.53 -15.18
C LEU A 95 1.65 9.69 -13.69
N ALA A 96 0.74 8.86 -13.18
CA ALA A 96 0.15 9.02 -11.85
C ALA A 96 -0.09 7.66 -11.17
N ALA A 97 0.95 6.82 -11.10
CA ALA A 97 0.89 5.47 -10.52
C ALA A 97 0.21 5.42 -9.14
N PRO A 98 0.50 6.33 -8.18
CA PRO A 98 -0.12 6.30 -6.86
C PRO A 98 -1.64 6.50 -6.84
N ALA A 99 -2.20 7.13 -7.87
CA ALA A 99 -3.63 7.37 -7.96
C ALA A 99 -4.31 6.35 -8.89
N VAL A 100 -3.73 6.12 -10.07
CA VAL A 100 -4.38 5.36 -11.14
C VAL A 100 -4.35 3.87 -10.86
N ALA A 101 -3.26 3.31 -10.33
CA ALA A 101 -3.18 1.88 -10.06
C ALA A 101 -4.18 1.43 -8.97
N PRO A 102 -4.35 2.14 -7.83
CA PRO A 102 -5.41 1.81 -6.88
C PRO A 102 -6.83 1.98 -7.44
N VAL A 103 -7.07 3.00 -8.26
CA VAL A 103 -8.37 3.18 -8.95
C VAL A 103 -8.66 2.04 -9.92
N TYR A 104 -7.65 1.58 -10.65
CA TYR A 104 -7.74 0.41 -11.52
C TYR A 104 -8.13 -0.84 -10.72
N LEU A 105 -7.40 -1.11 -9.62
CA LEU A 105 -7.71 -2.23 -8.71
C LEU A 105 -9.13 -2.11 -8.12
N ALA A 106 -9.55 -0.90 -7.76
CA ALA A 106 -10.88 -0.66 -7.20
C ALA A 106 -11.99 -1.00 -8.21
N ARG A 107 -11.84 -0.60 -9.48
CA ARG A 107 -12.80 -0.95 -10.54
C ARG A 107 -12.76 -2.43 -10.88
N ARG A 108 -11.57 -3.01 -10.94
CA ARG A 108 -11.38 -4.45 -11.16
C ARG A 108 -12.07 -5.28 -10.08
N HIS A 109 -11.99 -4.84 -8.82
CA HIS A 109 -12.66 -5.50 -7.70
C HIS A 109 -14.19 -5.54 -7.87
N VAL A 110 -14.81 -4.48 -8.39
CA VAL A 110 -16.27 -4.47 -8.63
C VAL A 110 -16.69 -5.51 -9.67
N GLY A 111 -15.89 -5.69 -10.73
CA GLY A 111 -16.21 -6.65 -11.80
C GLY A 111 -15.85 -8.10 -11.47
N PHE A 112 -14.76 -8.34 -10.73
CA PHE A 112 -14.16 -9.67 -10.59
C PHE A 112 -13.91 -10.10 -9.14
N GLY A 113 -14.14 -9.21 -8.18
CA GLY A 113 -13.75 -9.41 -6.78
C GLY A 113 -12.23 -9.39 -6.57
N THR A 114 -11.84 -9.49 -5.30
CA THR A 114 -10.44 -9.68 -4.89
C THR A 114 -10.40 -10.84 -3.91
N PRO A 115 -9.92 -12.03 -4.32
CA PRO A 115 -9.85 -13.15 -3.41
C PRO A 115 -8.86 -12.83 -2.28
N PRO A 116 -9.24 -13.07 -1.01
CA PRO A 116 -8.32 -12.86 0.09
C PRO A 116 -7.11 -13.79 -0.08
N ASP A 117 -5.95 -13.29 0.32
CA ASP A 117 -4.73 -14.10 0.38
C ASP A 117 -4.69 -14.87 1.71
N ARG A 118 -3.62 -15.64 1.94
CA ARG A 118 -3.41 -16.40 3.18
C ARG A 118 -3.70 -15.54 4.42
N ARG A 119 -4.30 -16.15 5.44
CA ARG A 119 -4.66 -15.52 6.73
C ARG A 119 -3.48 -14.96 7.52
N GLU A 120 -2.24 -15.26 7.11
CA GLU A 120 -0.98 -14.93 7.79
C GLU A 120 -0.48 -13.49 7.47
N TRP A 121 -1.36 -12.51 7.26
CA TRP A 121 -0.96 -11.11 7.09
C TRP A 121 -0.79 -10.37 8.43
N TRP A 122 -1.33 -10.95 9.52
CA TRP A 122 -1.18 -10.43 10.89
C TRP A 122 0.26 -10.22 11.36
N PRO A 123 1.27 -11.04 11.01
CA PRO A 123 2.67 -10.76 11.33
C PRO A 123 3.17 -9.44 10.75
N LEU A 124 2.71 -9.03 9.56
CA LEU A 124 3.08 -7.73 8.97
C LEU A 124 2.46 -6.57 9.76
N VAL A 125 1.22 -6.74 10.22
CA VAL A 125 0.52 -5.77 11.07
C VAL A 125 1.18 -5.70 12.45
N ALA A 126 1.49 -6.84 13.05
CA ALA A 126 2.18 -6.92 14.34
C ALA A 126 3.57 -6.29 14.26
N LEU A 127 4.34 -6.56 13.21
CA LEU A 127 5.64 -5.94 12.97
C LEU A 127 5.52 -4.43 12.79
N SER A 128 4.53 -3.95 12.03
CA SER A 128 4.24 -2.52 11.87
C SER A 128 3.86 -1.84 13.18
N LEU A 129 3.00 -2.46 13.97
CA LEU A 129 2.59 -1.92 15.26
C LEU A 129 3.77 -1.90 16.24
N ALA A 130 4.53 -3.00 16.33
CA ALA A 130 5.69 -3.10 17.21
C ALA A 130 6.75 -2.04 16.86
N THR A 131 7.07 -1.87 15.59
CA THR A 131 8.02 -0.85 15.13
C THR A 131 7.50 0.57 15.36
N THR A 132 6.20 0.82 15.19
CA THR A 132 5.58 2.12 15.51
C THR A 132 5.66 2.42 17.01
N LEU A 133 5.33 1.45 17.88
CA LEU A 133 5.38 1.62 19.33
C LEU A 133 6.81 1.80 19.84
N VAL A 134 7.76 1.03 19.31
CA VAL A 134 9.18 1.17 19.64
C VAL A 134 9.71 2.53 19.21
N GLY A 135 9.44 2.96 17.97
CA GLY A 135 9.87 4.29 17.52
C GLY A 135 9.16 5.43 18.24
N ALA A 136 7.89 5.29 18.60
CA ALA A 136 7.20 6.27 19.45
C ALA A 136 7.83 6.36 20.85
N GLY A 137 8.18 5.21 21.46
CA GLY A 137 8.88 5.16 22.74
C GLY A 137 10.27 5.80 22.67
N LEU A 138 11.05 5.48 21.63
CA LEU A 138 12.35 6.09 21.40
C LEU A 138 12.24 7.61 21.16
N ALA A 139 11.22 8.05 20.42
CA ALA A 139 10.96 9.48 20.22
C ALA A 139 10.60 10.18 21.53
N ALA A 140 9.77 9.57 22.39
CA ALA A 140 9.46 10.12 23.70
C ALA A 140 10.70 10.22 24.60
N VAL A 141 11.53 9.17 24.65
CA VAL A 141 12.80 9.19 25.38
C VAL A 141 13.74 10.28 24.85
N ALA A 142 13.88 10.38 23.52
CA ALA A 142 14.71 11.40 22.89
C ALA A 142 14.23 12.82 23.19
N LEU A 143 12.91 13.04 23.22
CA LEU A 143 12.30 14.32 23.58
C LEU A 143 12.59 14.67 25.05
N VAL A 144 12.43 13.71 25.97
CA VAL A 144 12.70 13.90 27.41
C VAL A 144 14.18 14.18 27.67
N LEU A 145 15.07 13.50 26.94
CA LEU A 145 16.52 13.65 27.07
C LEU A 145 17.11 14.77 26.19
N ALA A 146 16.28 15.49 25.44
CA ALA A 146 16.68 16.52 24.48
C ALA A 146 17.79 16.06 23.51
N ILE A 147 17.65 14.84 22.98
CA ILE A 147 18.57 14.25 21.99
C ILE A 147 17.92 14.38 20.60
N PRO A 148 18.14 15.49 19.87
CA PRO A 148 17.41 15.80 18.63
C PRO A 148 17.61 14.76 17.54
N ASP A 149 18.82 14.21 17.40
CA ASP A 149 19.13 13.21 16.39
C ASP A 149 18.33 11.92 16.61
N LEU A 150 18.27 11.45 17.86
CA LEU A 150 17.52 10.24 18.21
C LEU A 150 16.01 10.43 18.00
N PHE A 151 15.49 11.63 18.24
CA PHE A 151 14.09 11.96 17.98
C PHE A 151 13.77 11.88 16.47
N GLY A 152 14.62 12.51 15.64
CA GLY A 152 14.47 12.47 14.19
C GLY A 152 14.53 11.04 13.63
N TRP A 153 15.48 10.23 14.10
CA TRP A 153 15.61 8.82 13.73
C TRP A 153 14.37 8.00 14.12
N ALA A 154 13.92 8.14 15.36
CA ALA A 154 12.81 7.38 15.90
C ALA A 154 11.48 7.69 15.19
N VAL A 155 11.19 8.98 14.97
CA VAL A 155 10.01 9.43 14.21
C VAL A 155 10.12 9.03 12.75
N GLY A 156 11.30 9.16 12.13
CA GLY A 156 11.53 8.80 10.73
C GLY A 156 11.32 7.32 10.45
N ILE A 157 11.88 6.43 11.29
CA ILE A 157 11.75 4.98 11.13
C ILE A 157 10.32 4.51 11.44
N ALA A 158 9.74 4.94 12.56
CA ALA A 158 8.35 4.57 12.89
C ALA A 158 7.38 5.10 11.84
N GLY A 159 7.57 6.34 11.39
CA GLY A 159 6.81 6.95 10.31
C GLY A 159 6.91 6.12 9.04
N ALA A 160 8.12 5.83 8.56
CA ALA A 160 8.35 5.05 7.34
C ALA A 160 7.72 3.65 7.39
N ILE A 161 7.80 2.96 8.54
CA ILE A 161 7.24 1.62 8.67
C ILE A 161 5.72 1.65 8.82
N ALA A 162 5.17 2.55 9.63
CA ALA A 162 3.72 2.74 9.78
C ALA A 162 3.08 3.09 8.43
N VAL A 163 3.71 3.99 7.69
CA VAL A 163 3.32 4.43 6.36
C VAL A 163 3.44 3.31 5.33
N GLY A 164 4.49 2.49 5.40
CA GLY A 164 4.70 1.38 4.49
C GLY A 164 3.71 0.24 4.70
N ALA A 165 3.42 -0.09 5.95
CA ALA A 165 2.63 -1.27 6.28
C ALA A 165 1.12 -1.00 6.38
N PHE A 166 0.70 0.22 6.74
CA PHE A 166 -0.73 0.55 6.86
C PHE A 166 -1.52 0.31 5.56
N PRO A 167 -1.05 0.73 4.36
CA PRO A 167 -1.75 0.47 3.10
C PRO A 167 -1.87 -1.02 2.79
N VAL A 168 -0.86 -1.82 3.13
CA VAL A 168 -0.88 -3.27 2.98
C VAL A 168 -1.93 -3.88 3.93
N ALA A 169 -1.88 -3.50 5.21
CA ALA A 169 -2.77 -4.03 6.24
C ALA A 169 -4.24 -3.78 5.91
N ILE A 170 -4.59 -2.52 5.60
CA ILE A 170 -5.98 -2.15 5.34
C ILE A 170 -6.51 -2.76 4.04
N HIS A 171 -5.68 -2.88 3.00
CA HIS A 171 -6.06 -3.55 1.77
C HIS A 171 -6.35 -5.05 2.01
N ARG A 172 -5.45 -5.75 2.72
CA ARG A 172 -5.60 -7.19 2.99
C ARG A 172 -6.81 -7.47 3.87
N ASP A 173 -7.03 -6.66 4.92
CA ASP A 173 -8.22 -6.83 5.76
C ASP A 173 -9.50 -6.47 4.99
N ALA A 174 -9.49 -5.44 4.13
CA ALA A 174 -10.65 -5.11 3.30
C ALA A 174 -11.00 -6.26 2.35
N ALA A 175 -10.02 -6.89 1.71
CA ALA A 175 -10.25 -8.06 0.87
C ALA A 175 -10.85 -9.23 1.66
N TYR A 176 -10.36 -9.45 2.88
CA TYR A 176 -10.91 -10.47 3.78
C TYR A 176 -12.35 -10.18 4.20
N VAL A 177 -12.63 -8.94 4.63
CA VAL A 177 -13.97 -8.54 5.07
C VAL A 177 -14.98 -8.58 3.92
N SER A 178 -14.60 -8.09 2.74
CA SER A 178 -15.41 -8.19 1.53
C SER A 178 -15.77 -9.64 1.20
N PHE A 179 -14.81 -10.55 1.32
CA PHE A 179 -15.05 -11.97 1.07
C PHE A 179 -16.00 -12.64 2.08
N GLN A 180 -16.05 -12.16 3.33
CA GLN A 180 -16.92 -12.73 4.36
C GLN A 180 -18.41 -12.38 4.19
N HIS A 181 -18.77 -11.47 3.26
CA HIS A 181 -20.15 -11.07 2.94
C HIS A 181 -21.05 -10.76 4.16
N ALA A 182 -20.49 -10.19 5.22
CA ALA A 182 -21.20 -9.93 6.49
C ALA A 182 -21.96 -8.57 6.50
N GLY A 183 -22.60 -8.20 5.38
CA GLY A 183 -23.35 -6.94 5.25
C GLY A 183 -22.50 -5.68 5.04
N TRP A 184 -21.19 -5.83 4.86
CA TRP A 184 -20.29 -4.77 4.41
C TRP A 184 -19.23 -5.32 3.47
N GLU A 185 -19.18 -4.73 2.28
CA GLU A 185 -18.25 -5.13 1.22
C GLU A 185 -17.28 -3.96 0.94
N PRO A 186 -16.24 -3.78 1.77
CA PRO A 186 -15.25 -2.74 1.53
C PRO A 186 -14.46 -3.03 0.25
N ASN A 187 -14.28 -2.01 -0.60
CA ASN A 187 -13.47 -2.14 -1.80
C ASN A 187 -11.96 -2.06 -1.47
N PRO A 188 -11.17 -3.14 -1.62
CA PRO A 188 -9.77 -3.16 -1.21
C PRO A 188 -8.88 -2.20 -1.99
N GLY A 189 -9.16 -2.00 -3.29
CA GLY A 189 -8.43 -1.05 -4.13
C GLY A 189 -8.66 0.39 -3.68
N LEU A 190 -9.88 0.73 -3.26
CA LEU A 190 -10.21 2.05 -2.72
C LEU A 190 -9.45 2.32 -1.41
N TYR A 191 -9.47 1.36 -0.48
CA TYR A 191 -8.77 1.50 0.80
C TYR A 191 -7.26 1.59 0.63
N LEU A 192 -6.69 0.85 -0.33
CA LEU A 192 -5.28 0.98 -0.69
C LEU A 192 -4.96 2.40 -1.20
N GLY A 193 -5.79 2.93 -2.10
CA GLY A 193 -5.62 4.29 -2.63
C GLY A 193 -5.75 5.38 -1.57
N LEU A 194 -6.73 5.27 -0.68
CA LEU A 194 -6.90 6.21 0.43
C LEU A 194 -5.74 6.14 1.44
N ALA A 195 -5.22 4.94 1.70
CA ALA A 195 -4.05 4.75 2.54
C ALA A 195 -2.76 5.22 1.86
N SER A 196 -2.65 5.15 0.53
CA SER A 196 -1.58 5.82 -0.20
C SER A 196 -1.74 7.33 -0.18
N LEU A 197 -2.96 7.87 -0.25
CA LEU A 197 -3.21 9.31 -0.15
C LEU A 197 -2.82 9.88 1.22
N SER A 198 -2.89 9.07 2.29
CA SER A 198 -2.46 9.51 3.61
C SER A 198 -0.96 9.75 3.73
N LEU A 199 -0.16 9.35 2.74
CA LEU A 199 1.24 9.78 2.58
C LEU A 199 1.36 11.30 2.47
N PHE A 200 0.42 11.91 1.75
CA PHE A 200 0.43 13.34 1.46
C PHE A 200 -0.44 14.13 2.45
N VAL A 201 -1.42 13.46 3.06
CA VAL A 201 -2.32 14.04 4.05
C VAL A 201 -2.25 13.19 5.32
N PRO A 202 -1.29 13.45 6.23
CA PRO A 202 -1.06 12.59 7.41
C PRO A 202 -2.29 12.36 8.28
N VAL A 203 -3.16 13.37 8.40
CA VAL A 203 -4.42 13.30 9.17
C VAL A 203 -5.40 12.27 8.61
N LEU A 204 -5.29 11.93 7.31
CA LEU A 204 -6.18 10.95 6.68
C LEU A 204 -5.97 9.54 7.23
N GLN A 205 -4.73 9.16 7.61
CA GLN A 205 -4.43 7.82 8.12
C GLN A 205 -5.21 7.46 9.39
N PRO A 206 -5.16 8.26 10.49
CA PRO A 206 -5.92 7.94 11.70
C PRO A 206 -7.44 8.01 11.46
N LEU A 207 -7.93 8.93 10.63
CA LEU A 207 -9.36 9.02 10.29
C LEU A 207 -9.84 7.78 9.54
N LEU A 208 -9.08 7.34 8.52
CA LEU A 208 -9.37 6.16 7.75
C LEU A 208 -9.34 4.90 8.62
N ALA A 209 -8.30 4.76 9.45
CA ALA A 209 -8.15 3.64 10.38
C ALA A 209 -9.32 3.59 11.39
N ALA A 210 -9.68 4.73 12.00
CA ALA A 210 -10.76 4.81 12.97
C ALA A 210 -12.12 4.45 12.35
N TYR A 211 -12.44 5.04 11.19
CA TYR A 211 -13.66 4.73 10.45
C TYR A 211 -13.73 3.24 10.07
N TYR A 212 -12.64 2.71 9.52
CA TYR A 212 -12.57 1.32 9.07
C TYR A 212 -12.74 0.34 10.24
N LEU A 213 -12.01 0.54 11.35
CA LEU A 213 -12.12 -0.29 12.55
C LEU A 213 -13.51 -0.21 13.18
N HIS A 214 -14.11 0.98 13.21
CA HIS A 214 -15.47 1.16 13.71
C HIS A 214 -16.50 0.36 12.89
N ARG A 215 -16.42 0.44 11.54
CA ARG A 215 -17.27 -0.36 10.65
C ARG A 215 -17.01 -1.86 10.82
N ARG A 216 -15.75 -2.29 10.79
CA ARG A 216 -15.36 -3.70 10.96
C ARG A 216 -15.90 -4.29 12.26
N ARG A 217 -15.78 -3.55 13.38
CA ARG A 217 -16.29 -3.97 14.68
C ARG A 217 -17.80 -4.22 14.66
N ARG A 218 -18.56 -3.37 13.96
CA ARG A 218 -20.03 -3.49 13.87
C ARG A 218 -20.50 -4.62 12.97
N THR A 219 -19.72 -5.01 11.97
CA THR A 219 -20.15 -5.97 10.93
C THR A 219 -19.56 -7.37 11.12
N VAL A 220 -18.27 -7.46 11.44
CA VAL A 220 -17.54 -8.74 11.56
C VAL A 220 -17.04 -8.99 12.99
N GLY A 221 -16.86 -7.93 13.79
CA GLY A 221 -16.23 -7.99 15.10
C GLY A 221 -14.70 -8.01 15.05
N PHE A 222 -14.07 -8.22 16.20
CA PHE A 222 -12.62 -8.44 16.33
C PHE A 222 -12.37 -9.93 16.57
N ARG A 223 -12.57 -10.74 15.54
CA ARG A 223 -12.06 -12.12 15.51
C ARG A 223 -10.87 -12.18 14.56
#